data_AF-A0A7X7MZK9-F1
#
_entry.id   AF-A0A7X7MZK9-F1
#
_cell.length_a   1.000
_cell.length_b   1.000
_cell.length_c   1.000
_cell.angle_alpha   90.00
_cell.angle_beta   90.00
_cell.angle_gamma   90.00
#
_symmetry.space_group_name_H-M   'P 1'
#
loop_
_entity.id
_entity.type
_entity.pdbx_description
1 polymer ?
#
loop_
_entity_poly.entity_id
_entity_poly.type
_entity_poly.pdbx_seq_one_letter_code
_entity_poly.pdbx_strand_id
1 'polypeptide(L)'
;MGLLSGLDQFGLGNLENEDLYEKKKVAQAPSVTDTKATKEQTEAECIFDKSYTCPVCDKDIKVKTVKVGKAKLIATDMDLRPKYDKLDTIKYDIIACPHCGYASLSRYFGSLSVQQTRLIKEKVSKNFKSLPEKKIYSYDDALERYKLALANAIVRHGKASEKAYICLKMAWLVRGKMEELDQNDPDYQTNLKQRKTDEAEMLKSSLEGFMTARQSEDFPMCGMDETTVDYLIAVTAMKFERFDLAEKMISGILVSPGANSRMKDKTRDLRDMLKELKHK
;
A
#
# COMPACT_ATOMS: atom_id res chain seq x y z
N MET A 1 0.27 -18.88 -2.28
CA MET A 1 -0.84 -18.44 -3.14
C MET A 1 -0.38 -17.17 -3.83
N GLY A 2 -0.47 -17.10 -5.16
CA GLY A 2 0.20 -16.04 -5.92
C GLY A 2 -0.44 -14.67 -5.74
N LEU A 3 0.36 -13.62 -5.96
CA LEU A 3 0.04 -12.19 -5.95
C LEU A 3 -1.26 -11.79 -6.71
N LEU A 4 -1.77 -12.69 -7.56
CA LEU A 4 -2.89 -12.48 -8.47
C LEU A 4 -4.17 -13.26 -8.09
N SER A 5 -4.19 -14.00 -6.98
CA SER A 5 -5.38 -14.76 -6.60
C SER A 5 -6.56 -13.84 -6.28
N GLY A 6 -7.73 -14.11 -6.90
CA GLY A 6 -8.97 -13.34 -6.72
C GLY A 6 -9.32 -12.39 -7.88
N LEU A 7 -8.68 -12.52 -9.03
CA LEU A 7 -9.00 -11.73 -10.23
C LEU A 7 -10.30 -12.17 -10.92
N ASP A 8 -10.86 -13.32 -10.55
CA ASP A 8 -12.16 -13.83 -11.03
C ASP A 8 -13.33 -12.91 -10.69
N GLN A 9 -13.23 -12.21 -9.56
CA GLN A 9 -14.21 -11.19 -9.19
C GLN A 9 -14.30 -10.07 -10.23
N PHE A 10 -13.24 -9.88 -11.03
CA PHE A 10 -13.12 -8.86 -12.09
C PHE A 10 -13.14 -9.46 -13.51
N GLY A 11 -13.53 -10.73 -13.70
CA GLY A 11 -13.75 -11.30 -15.04
C GLY A 11 -12.48 -11.66 -15.83
N LEU A 12 -11.39 -12.02 -15.15
CA LEU A 12 -10.10 -12.40 -15.75
C LEU A 12 -9.77 -13.90 -15.60
N GLY A 13 -10.80 -14.75 -15.61
CA GLY A 13 -10.72 -16.16 -15.20
C GLY A 13 -10.15 -17.17 -16.20
N ASN A 14 -9.10 -16.85 -16.95
CA ASN A 14 -8.40 -17.85 -17.76
C ASN A 14 -7.17 -18.46 -17.05
N LEU A 15 -7.04 -18.22 -15.75
CA LEU A 15 -5.96 -18.68 -14.91
C LEU A 15 -6.47 -18.84 -13.48
N GLU A 16 -7.23 -19.89 -13.19
CA GLU A 16 -7.38 -20.42 -11.82
C GLU A 16 -8.12 -21.76 -11.89
N ASN A 17 -7.39 -22.86 -11.67
CA ASN A 17 -7.97 -24.20 -11.56
C ASN A 17 -8.37 -24.48 -10.10
N GLU A 18 -9.68 -24.69 -9.95
CA GLU A 18 -10.39 -25.59 -9.03
C GLU A 18 -10.81 -25.14 -7.61
N ASP A 19 -11.89 -25.81 -7.17
CA ASP A 19 -13.16 -25.27 -6.65
C ASP A 19 -13.43 -25.51 -5.14
N LEU A 20 -14.61 -25.03 -4.68
CA LEU A 20 -15.72 -25.82 -4.06
C LEU A 20 -16.33 -25.13 -2.81
N TYR A 21 -17.53 -24.56 -2.95
CA TYR A 21 -18.46 -24.11 -1.88
C TYR A 21 -18.77 -25.25 -0.85
N GLU A 22 -19.35 -25.13 0.36
CA GLU A 22 -20.15 -24.10 1.04
C GLU A 22 -20.24 -24.39 2.58
N LYS A 23 -20.69 -23.39 3.37
CA LYS A 23 -20.76 -23.37 4.86
C LYS A 23 -22.00 -24.04 5.47
N LYS A 24 -21.91 -24.49 6.73
CA LYS A 24 -23.04 -24.46 7.70
C LYS A 24 -22.62 -23.96 9.10
N LYS A 25 -23.50 -23.14 9.69
CA LYS A 25 -23.42 -22.37 10.97
C LYS A 25 -23.64 -23.23 12.23
N VAL A 26 -23.14 -22.80 13.40
CA VAL A 26 -23.86 -22.57 14.70
C VAL A 26 -23.07 -21.53 15.56
N ALA A 27 -23.73 -20.91 16.55
CA ALA A 27 -23.55 -19.56 17.09
C ALA A 27 -22.81 -19.37 18.46
N GLN A 28 -22.15 -18.20 18.56
CA GLN A 28 -21.92 -17.16 19.61
C GLN A 28 -21.90 -17.41 21.14
N ALA A 29 -20.93 -16.77 21.82
CA ALA A 29 -21.10 -15.70 22.86
C ALA A 29 -19.76 -14.89 23.08
N PRO A 30 -19.70 -13.82 23.92
CA PRO A 30 -19.67 -12.35 23.65
C PRO A 30 -18.27 -11.67 23.86
N SER A 31 -17.92 -10.40 23.58
CA SER A 31 -18.46 -9.20 22.91
C SER A 31 -17.27 -8.27 22.51
N VAL A 32 -17.02 -8.09 21.20
CA VAL A 32 -15.95 -7.21 20.62
C VAL A 32 -16.57 -5.95 19.96
N THR A 33 -17.88 -5.77 20.07
CA THR A 33 -18.69 -4.86 19.24
C THR A 33 -18.60 -3.39 19.64
N ASP A 34 -18.49 -3.06 20.93
CA ASP A 34 -18.53 -1.65 21.36
C ASP A 34 -17.25 -0.87 20.99
N THR A 35 -16.08 -1.50 21.06
CA THR A 35 -14.80 -0.83 20.73
C THR A 35 -14.61 -0.62 19.23
N LYS A 36 -15.12 -1.52 18.37
CA LYS A 36 -15.07 -1.37 16.91
C LYS A 36 -16.05 -0.30 16.42
N ALA A 37 -17.29 -0.29 16.92
CA ALA A 37 -18.29 0.70 16.54
C ALA A 37 -17.83 2.14 16.87
N THR A 38 -17.19 2.34 18.03
CA THR A 38 -16.66 3.65 18.44
C THR A 38 -15.49 4.11 17.57
N LYS A 39 -14.62 3.18 17.15
CA LYS A 39 -13.50 3.47 16.22
C LYS A 39 -14.00 3.82 14.82
N GLU A 40 -14.96 3.07 14.28
CA GLU A 40 -15.55 3.31 12.96
C GLU A 40 -16.28 4.67 12.90
N GLN A 41 -16.95 5.06 13.97
CA GLN A 41 -17.57 6.39 14.11
C GLN A 41 -16.51 7.50 14.10
N THR A 42 -15.45 7.35 14.89
CA THR A 42 -14.33 8.30 14.94
C THR A 42 -13.64 8.45 13.58
N GLU A 43 -13.47 7.35 12.86
CA GLU A 43 -12.89 7.33 11.52
C GLU A 43 -13.79 8.03 10.49
N ALA A 44 -15.10 7.77 10.51
CA ALA A 44 -16.06 8.38 9.60
C ALA A 44 -16.10 9.92 9.72
N GLU A 45 -15.91 10.46 10.92
CA GLU A 45 -15.83 11.92 11.15
C GLU A 45 -14.58 12.55 10.53
N CYS A 46 -13.51 11.77 10.38
CA CYS A 46 -12.22 12.23 9.87
C CYS A 46 -12.12 12.21 8.34
N ILE A 47 -13.12 11.69 7.63
CA ILE A 47 -13.14 11.60 6.17
C ILE A 47 -14.26 12.45 5.55
N PHE A 48 -14.13 12.76 4.27
CA PHE A 48 -15.14 13.47 3.48
C PHE A 48 -15.13 12.98 2.03
N ASP A 49 -16.22 13.22 1.31
CA ASP A 49 -16.28 12.99 -0.12
C ASP A 49 -15.65 14.14 -0.89
N LYS A 50 -14.57 13.84 -1.61
CA LYS A 50 -13.95 14.78 -2.53
C LYS A 50 -14.33 14.42 -3.96
N SER A 51 -14.82 15.40 -4.70
CA SER A 51 -15.16 15.24 -6.12
C SER A 51 -13.91 15.29 -6.99
N TYR A 52 -13.87 14.43 -8.00
CA TYR A 52 -12.86 14.41 -9.06
C TYR A 52 -13.54 14.16 -10.40
N THR A 53 -12.96 14.65 -11.49
CA THR A 53 -13.36 14.25 -12.85
C THR A 53 -12.38 13.19 -13.35
N CYS A 54 -12.90 12.04 -13.78
CA CYS A 54 -12.07 10.91 -14.21
C CYS A 54 -11.38 11.22 -15.55
N PRO A 55 -10.03 11.18 -15.66
CA PRO A 55 -9.30 11.50 -16.89
C PRO A 55 -9.45 10.45 -18.01
N VAL A 56 -10.14 9.34 -17.75
CA VAL A 56 -10.35 8.25 -18.71
C VAL A 56 -11.75 8.30 -19.32
N CYS A 57 -12.77 8.56 -18.51
CA CYS A 57 -14.17 8.50 -18.93
C CYS A 57 -14.93 9.81 -18.73
N ASP A 58 -14.28 10.86 -18.25
CA ASP A 58 -14.81 12.22 -18.06
C ASP A 58 -16.04 12.33 -17.15
N LYS A 59 -16.31 11.27 -16.37
CA LYS A 59 -17.40 11.25 -15.39
C LYS A 59 -16.91 11.80 -14.06
N ASP A 60 -17.79 12.52 -13.38
CA ASP A 60 -17.56 12.97 -12.02
C ASP A 60 -17.69 11.81 -11.04
N ILE A 61 -16.73 11.72 -10.13
CA ILE A 61 -16.65 10.67 -9.12
C ILE A 61 -16.47 11.32 -7.75
N LYS A 62 -17.02 10.69 -6.72
CA LYS A 62 -16.79 11.06 -5.31
C LYS A 62 -15.93 10.00 -4.65
N VAL A 63 -14.84 10.43 -4.04
CA VAL A 63 -13.89 9.54 -3.36
C VAL A 63 -13.69 9.97 -1.92
N LYS A 64 -13.76 9.00 -1.01
CA LYS A 64 -13.51 9.17 0.43
C LYS A 64 -12.06 9.60 0.64
N THR A 65 -11.86 10.78 1.20
CA THR A 65 -10.57 11.41 1.41
C THR A 65 -10.44 11.84 2.87
N VAL A 66 -9.25 11.76 3.46
CA VAL A 66 -8.98 12.22 4.83
C VAL A 66 -9.06 13.75 4.91
N LYS A 67 -9.79 14.28 5.88
CA LYS A 67 -9.82 15.72 6.19
C LYS A 67 -8.47 16.17 6.72
N VAL A 68 -7.92 17.22 6.14
CA VAL A 68 -6.65 17.82 6.58
C VAL A 68 -6.76 18.23 8.05
N GLY A 69 -5.73 17.89 8.84
CA GLY A 69 -5.62 18.25 10.27
C GLY A 69 -6.50 17.46 11.22
N LYS A 70 -7.31 16.49 10.75
CA LYS A 70 -8.15 15.66 11.64
C LYS A 70 -7.41 14.49 12.27
N ALA A 71 -6.34 14.02 11.64
CA ALA A 71 -5.47 12.96 12.12
C ALA A 71 -4.09 13.54 12.52
N LYS A 72 -3.60 13.22 13.71
CA LYS A 72 -2.28 13.63 14.19
C LYS A 72 -1.29 12.49 14.03
N LEU A 73 -0.12 12.78 13.45
CA LEU A 73 0.97 11.80 13.35
C LEU A 73 1.48 11.48 14.76
N ILE A 74 1.37 10.22 15.17
CA ILE A 74 1.87 9.71 16.44
C ILE A 74 3.30 9.24 16.29
N ALA A 75 3.54 8.41 15.28
CA ALA A 75 4.79 7.70 15.11
C ALA A 75 5.08 7.46 13.62
N THR A 76 6.28 6.97 13.36
CA THR A 76 6.70 6.54 12.03
C THR A 76 7.51 5.28 12.19
N ASP A 77 7.08 4.19 11.54
CA ASP A 77 7.83 2.93 11.56
C ASP A 77 9.20 3.12 10.88
N MET A 78 10.10 2.15 11.06
CA MET A 78 11.43 2.18 10.45
C MET A 78 11.38 2.31 8.93
N ASP A 79 10.45 1.63 8.27
CA ASP A 79 10.25 1.71 6.83
C ASP A 79 9.42 2.93 6.42
N LEU A 80 9.36 3.97 7.26
CA LEU A 80 8.67 5.24 7.05
C LEU A 80 7.15 5.16 6.95
N ARG A 81 6.51 4.05 7.35
CA ARG A 81 5.05 3.99 7.49
C ARG A 81 4.58 5.03 8.52
N PRO A 82 3.74 6.02 8.14
CA PRO A 82 3.19 6.96 9.10
C PRO A 82 2.08 6.30 9.93
N LYS A 83 2.08 6.53 11.25
CA LYS A 83 1.03 6.08 12.17
C LYS A 83 0.30 7.29 12.74
N TYR A 84 -1.02 7.32 12.54
CA TYR A 84 -1.90 8.38 13.01
C TYR A 84 -2.84 7.90 14.11
N ASP A 85 -3.35 8.83 14.91
CA ASP A 85 -4.16 8.56 16.12
C ASP A 85 -5.56 8.01 15.86
N LYS A 86 -6.28 8.56 14.90
CA LYS A 86 -7.72 8.30 14.71
C LYS A 86 -8.05 7.35 13.58
N LEU A 87 -7.20 7.28 12.57
CA LEU A 87 -7.39 6.41 11.41
C LEU A 87 -6.07 6.11 10.73
N ASP A 88 -6.01 4.98 10.03
CA ASP A 88 -4.95 4.72 9.08
C ASP A 88 -5.23 5.46 7.77
N THR A 89 -4.51 6.57 7.55
CA THR A 89 -4.71 7.43 6.38
C THR A 89 -4.40 6.72 5.07
N ILE A 90 -3.56 5.69 5.10
CA ILE A 90 -3.12 4.94 3.90
C ILE A 90 -4.31 4.24 3.24
N LYS A 91 -5.37 3.93 4.00
CA LYS A 91 -6.62 3.34 3.47
C LYS A 91 -7.31 4.21 2.42
N TYR A 92 -7.08 5.52 2.43
CA TYR A 92 -7.82 6.51 1.63
C TYR A 92 -6.96 7.21 0.56
N ASP A 93 -5.78 6.66 0.24
CA ASP A 93 -4.83 7.29 -0.68
C ASP A 93 -5.13 7.02 -2.17
N ILE A 94 -5.95 6.00 -2.47
CA ILE A 94 -6.30 5.62 -3.84
C ILE A 94 -7.57 6.35 -4.26
N ILE A 95 -7.50 6.98 -5.42
CA ILE A 95 -8.66 7.48 -6.14
C ILE A 95 -9.01 6.43 -7.18
N ALA A 96 -10.20 5.83 -7.05
CA ALA A 96 -10.70 4.79 -7.95
C ALA A 96 -12.03 5.22 -8.58
N CYS A 97 -12.09 5.21 -9.91
CA CYS A 97 -13.29 5.51 -10.67
C CYS A 97 -14.24 4.29 -10.70
N PRO A 98 -15.47 4.38 -10.15
CA PRO A 98 -16.42 3.29 -10.16
C PRO A 98 -17.02 3.02 -11.55
N HIS A 99 -16.80 3.91 -12.52
CA HIS A 99 -17.39 3.77 -13.85
C HIS A 99 -16.50 3.04 -14.86
N CYS A 100 -15.18 3.18 -14.75
CA CYS A 100 -14.25 2.65 -15.76
C CYS A 100 -13.06 1.90 -15.17
N GLY A 101 -12.96 1.79 -13.84
CA GLY A 101 -11.88 1.05 -13.18
C GLY A 101 -10.52 1.74 -13.20
N TYR A 102 -10.44 2.99 -13.67
CA TYR A 102 -9.21 3.76 -13.54
C TYR A 102 -8.95 4.06 -12.07
N ALA A 103 -7.80 3.65 -11.57
CA ALA A 103 -7.37 3.95 -10.22
C ALA A 103 -5.90 4.34 -10.18
N SER A 104 -5.55 5.27 -9.29
CA SER A 104 -4.17 5.64 -9.01
C SER A 104 -4.04 6.25 -7.62
N LEU A 105 -2.80 6.36 -7.13
CA LEU A 105 -2.52 7.19 -5.95
C LEU A 105 -2.94 8.63 -6.26
N SER A 106 -3.48 9.32 -5.26
CA SER A 106 -3.99 10.70 -5.39
C SER A 106 -3.04 11.67 -6.11
N ARG A 107 -1.73 11.54 -5.89
CA ARG A 107 -0.67 12.34 -6.54
C ARG A 107 -0.45 12.07 -8.03
N TYR A 108 -0.89 10.91 -8.52
CA TYR A 108 -0.80 10.51 -9.93
C TYR A 108 -2.17 10.56 -10.61
N PHE A 109 -3.21 10.99 -9.89
CA PHE A 109 -4.55 11.14 -10.43
C PHE A 109 -4.63 12.48 -11.17
N GLY A 110 -4.59 12.43 -12.50
CA GLY A 110 -4.52 13.62 -13.34
C GLY A 110 -4.50 13.29 -14.83
N SER A 111 -3.98 14.21 -15.63
CA SER A 111 -3.95 14.07 -17.09
C SER A 111 -3.17 12.83 -17.55
N LEU A 112 -3.82 11.99 -18.35
CA LEU A 112 -3.23 10.85 -19.03
C LEU A 112 -3.01 11.21 -20.50
N SER A 113 -1.99 10.61 -21.12
CA SER A 113 -1.85 10.70 -22.57
C SER A 113 -2.97 9.92 -23.27
N VAL A 114 -3.28 10.30 -24.52
CA VAL A 114 -4.28 9.58 -25.33
C VAL A 114 -3.97 8.08 -25.42
N GLN A 115 -2.69 7.73 -25.54
CA GLN A 115 -2.23 6.34 -25.57
C GLN A 115 -2.48 5.63 -24.23
N GLN A 116 -2.18 6.26 -23.10
CA GLN A 116 -2.42 5.68 -21.77
C GLN A 116 -3.91 5.48 -21.52
N THR A 117 -4.74 6.48 -21.85
CA THR A 117 -6.20 6.39 -21.73
C THR A 117 -6.75 5.24 -22.58
N ARG A 118 -6.25 5.06 -23.81
CA ARG A 118 -6.63 3.94 -24.68
C ARG A 118 -6.25 2.59 -24.05
N LEU A 119 -5.03 2.44 -23.55
CA LEU A 119 -4.56 1.19 -22.90
C LEU A 119 -5.42 0.83 -21.68
N ILE A 120 -5.77 1.82 -20.85
CA ILE A 120 -6.64 1.60 -19.68
C ILE A 120 -8.04 1.17 -20.13
N LYS A 121 -8.63 1.83 -21.13
CA LYS A 121 -9.93 1.44 -21.67
C LYS A 121 -9.91 0.01 -22.20
N GLU A 122 -8.87 -0.36 -22.93
CA GLU A 122 -8.74 -1.66 -23.56
C GLU A 122 -8.47 -2.80 -22.58
N LYS A 123 -7.62 -2.59 -21.57
CA LYS A 123 -7.14 -3.65 -20.68
C LYS A 123 -7.79 -3.68 -19.29
N VAL A 124 -8.35 -2.55 -18.83
CA VAL A 124 -8.98 -2.44 -17.52
C VAL A 124 -10.48 -2.26 -17.68
N SER A 125 -10.92 -1.20 -18.36
CA SER A 125 -12.34 -0.82 -18.36
C SER A 125 -13.27 -1.86 -18.99
N LYS A 126 -12.80 -2.64 -19.97
CA LYS A 126 -13.61 -3.69 -20.61
C LYS A 126 -14.08 -4.79 -19.64
N ASN A 127 -13.24 -5.15 -18.67
CA ASN A 127 -13.51 -6.24 -17.74
C ASN A 127 -13.90 -5.74 -16.34
N PHE A 128 -13.80 -4.43 -16.11
CA PHE A 128 -13.98 -3.85 -14.79
C PHE A 128 -15.42 -4.01 -14.28
N LYS A 129 -15.53 -4.56 -13.07
CA LYS A 129 -16.76 -4.52 -12.26
C LYS A 129 -16.59 -3.50 -11.16
N SER A 130 -17.60 -2.66 -10.98
CA SER A 130 -17.56 -1.56 -9.99
C SER A 130 -17.27 -2.10 -8.59
N LEU A 131 -16.43 -1.36 -7.87
CA LEU A 131 -16.24 -1.57 -6.44
C LEU A 131 -17.50 -1.11 -5.67
N PRO A 132 -17.86 -1.77 -4.57
CA PRO A 132 -18.99 -1.35 -3.75
C PRO A 132 -18.73 0.01 -3.11
N GLU A 133 -19.78 0.82 -3.02
CA GLU A 133 -19.73 2.06 -2.27
C GLU A 133 -19.72 1.75 -0.76
N LYS A 134 -18.83 2.43 -0.03
CA LYS A 134 -18.63 2.23 1.41
C LYS A 134 -18.49 3.58 2.09
N LYS A 135 -18.99 3.68 3.33
CA LYS A 135 -18.84 4.88 4.15
C LYS A 135 -17.40 5.06 4.63
N ILE A 136 -16.79 3.97 5.11
CA ILE A 136 -15.38 3.86 5.52
C ILE A 136 -14.77 2.66 4.81
N TYR A 137 -13.44 2.63 4.67
CA TYR A 137 -12.75 1.49 4.09
C TYR A 137 -12.16 0.61 5.19
N SER A 138 -12.43 -0.70 5.11
CA SER A 138 -11.63 -1.70 5.79
C SER A 138 -10.25 -1.81 5.12
N TYR A 139 -9.32 -2.52 5.76
CA TYR A 139 -8.03 -2.85 5.14
C TYR A 139 -8.20 -3.65 3.83
N ASP A 140 -9.22 -4.51 3.74
CA ASP A 140 -9.48 -5.28 2.52
C ASP A 140 -10.05 -4.40 1.40
N ASP A 141 -11.00 -3.51 1.72
CA ASP A 141 -11.51 -2.53 0.76
C ASP A 141 -10.38 -1.63 0.22
N ALA A 142 -9.42 -1.26 1.07
CA ALA A 142 -8.25 -0.50 0.68
C ALA A 142 -7.32 -1.34 -0.21
N LEU A 143 -6.98 -2.57 0.19
CA LEU A 143 -6.10 -3.46 -0.58
C LEU A 143 -6.65 -3.74 -1.99
N GLU A 144 -7.96 -3.93 -2.16
CA GLU A 144 -8.59 -4.06 -3.49
C GLU A 144 -8.35 -2.83 -4.37
N ARG A 145 -8.50 -1.63 -3.81
CA ARG A 145 -8.25 -0.36 -4.52
C ARG A 145 -6.77 -0.22 -4.90
N TYR A 146 -5.87 -0.61 -4.01
CA TYR A 146 -4.43 -0.61 -4.30
C TYR A 146 -4.06 -1.62 -5.40
N LYS A 147 -4.63 -2.82 -5.38
CA LYS A 147 -4.46 -3.81 -6.46
C LYS A 147 -4.92 -3.23 -7.81
N LEU A 148 -6.08 -2.58 -7.84
CA LEU A 148 -6.59 -1.91 -9.04
C LEU A 148 -5.64 -0.78 -9.50
N ALA A 149 -5.11 0.02 -8.57
CA ALA A 149 -4.14 1.07 -8.88
C ALA A 149 -2.82 0.51 -9.43
N LEU A 150 -2.31 -0.59 -8.86
CA LEU A 150 -1.12 -1.27 -9.36
C LEU A 150 -1.32 -1.79 -10.78
N ALA A 151 -2.47 -2.43 -11.04
CA ALA A 151 -2.84 -2.91 -12.37
C ALA A 151 -2.89 -1.76 -13.39
N ASN A 152 -3.52 -0.63 -13.03
CA ASN A 152 -3.55 0.56 -13.88
C ASN A 152 -2.13 1.11 -14.13
N ALA A 153 -1.27 1.19 -13.10
CA ALA A 153 0.12 1.62 -13.24
C ALA A 153 0.93 0.69 -14.17
N ILE A 154 0.69 -0.62 -14.12
CA ILE A 154 1.31 -1.58 -15.05
C ILE A 154 0.80 -1.36 -16.48
N VAL A 155 -0.51 -1.30 -16.68
CA VAL A 155 -1.16 -1.15 -17.99
C VAL A 155 -0.73 0.13 -18.70
N ARG A 156 -0.62 1.24 -17.98
CA ARG A 156 -0.23 2.54 -18.55
C ARG A 156 1.28 2.75 -18.64
N HIS A 157 2.07 1.70 -18.39
CA HIS A 157 3.54 1.75 -18.33
C HIS A 157 4.05 2.85 -17.39
N GLY A 158 3.45 2.96 -16.21
CA GLY A 158 3.88 3.87 -15.15
C GLY A 158 5.32 3.60 -14.69
N LYS A 159 5.89 4.61 -14.04
CA LYS A 159 7.25 4.61 -13.49
C LYS A 159 7.47 3.43 -12.54
N ALA A 160 8.71 2.93 -12.47
CA ALA A 160 9.08 1.88 -11.53
C ALA A 160 8.90 2.36 -10.08
N SER A 161 9.24 3.63 -9.79
CA SER A 161 9.05 4.24 -8.47
C SER A 161 7.60 4.22 -8.01
N GLU A 162 6.66 4.53 -8.91
CA GLU A 162 5.23 4.50 -8.61
C GLU A 162 4.76 3.10 -8.24
N LYS A 163 5.12 2.09 -9.04
CA LYS A 163 4.74 0.69 -8.78
C LYS A 163 5.32 0.21 -7.45
N ALA A 164 6.60 0.53 -7.20
CA ALA A 164 7.28 0.23 -5.95
C ALA A 164 6.56 0.85 -4.75
N TYR A 165 6.15 2.12 -4.86
CA TYR A 165 5.48 2.83 -3.79
C TYR A 165 4.06 2.31 -3.52
N ILE A 166 3.33 1.88 -4.56
CA ILE A 166 2.04 1.18 -4.39
C ILE A 166 2.27 -0.12 -3.61
N CYS A 167 3.26 -0.94 -3.97
CA CYS A 167 3.59 -2.17 -3.24
C CYS A 167 4.00 -1.90 -1.78
N LEU A 168 4.80 -0.87 -1.52
CA LEU A 168 5.18 -0.47 -0.16
C LEU A 168 3.96 -0.15 0.70
N LYS A 169 3.04 0.65 0.18
CA LYS A 169 1.81 1.01 0.88
C LYS A 169 0.87 -0.18 1.08
N MET A 170 0.81 -1.12 0.13
CA MET A 170 0.07 -2.37 0.32
C MET A 170 0.66 -3.17 1.48
N ALA A 171 1.99 -3.28 1.59
CA ALA A 171 2.62 -3.93 2.74
C ALA A 171 2.25 -3.25 4.06
N TRP A 172 2.23 -1.91 4.09
CA TRP A 172 1.77 -1.15 5.26
C TRP A 172 0.31 -1.41 5.62
N LEU A 173 -0.57 -1.56 4.63
CA LEU A 173 -1.97 -1.93 4.86
C LEU A 173 -2.08 -3.35 5.44
N VAL A 174 -1.32 -4.32 4.92
CA VAL A 174 -1.30 -5.67 5.48
C VAL A 174 -0.79 -5.65 6.92
N ARG A 175 0.24 -4.86 7.22
CA ARG A 175 0.74 -4.66 8.59
C ARG A 175 -0.32 -4.04 9.51
N GLY A 176 -1.01 -3.00 9.05
CA GLY A 176 -2.14 -2.41 9.80
C GLY A 176 -3.24 -3.43 10.06
N LYS A 177 -3.58 -4.24 9.05
CA LYS A 177 -4.52 -5.36 9.20
C LYS A 177 -4.04 -6.34 10.28
N MET A 178 -2.76 -6.71 10.29
CA MET A 178 -2.16 -7.58 11.32
C MET A 178 -2.25 -7.00 12.73
N GLU A 179 -2.05 -5.69 12.88
CA GLU A 179 -2.17 -4.98 14.17
C GLU A 179 -3.61 -5.06 14.74
N GLU A 180 -4.62 -5.31 13.90
CA GLU A 180 -6.03 -5.49 14.30
C GLU A 180 -6.44 -6.95 14.55
N LEU A 181 -5.53 -7.93 14.46
CA LEU A 181 -5.85 -9.33 14.77
C LEU A 181 -6.22 -9.50 16.24
N ASP A 182 -7.33 -10.21 16.49
CA ASP A 182 -7.72 -10.63 17.83
C ASP A 182 -6.85 -11.83 18.25
N GLN A 183 -6.11 -11.68 19.33
CA GLN A 183 -5.22 -12.73 19.85
C GLN A 183 -6.00 -13.96 20.35
N ASN A 184 -7.30 -13.81 20.62
CA ASN A 184 -8.17 -14.90 21.08
C ASN A 184 -8.83 -15.67 19.92
N ASP A 185 -8.63 -15.24 18.67
CA ASP A 185 -9.16 -15.93 17.50
C ASP A 185 -8.48 -17.32 17.35
N PRO A 186 -9.25 -18.42 17.25
CA PRO A 186 -8.69 -19.76 17.00
C PRO A 186 -7.76 -19.82 15.78
N ASP A 187 -8.01 -19.00 14.77
CA ASP A 187 -7.22 -18.92 13.53
C ASP A 187 -6.11 -17.86 13.59
N TYR A 188 -5.83 -17.26 14.76
CA TYR A 188 -4.87 -16.18 14.93
C TYR A 188 -3.50 -16.49 14.32
N GLN A 189 -2.91 -17.65 14.65
CA GLN A 189 -1.57 -18.01 14.18
C GLN A 189 -1.53 -18.21 12.66
N THR A 190 -2.56 -18.84 12.10
CA THR A 190 -2.70 -19.05 10.65
C THR A 190 -2.83 -17.70 9.93
N ASN A 191 -3.71 -16.83 10.42
CA ASN A 191 -3.92 -15.49 9.87
C ASN A 191 -2.67 -14.61 10.00
N LEU A 192 -1.96 -14.68 11.12
CA LEU A 192 -0.71 -13.95 11.34
C LEU A 192 0.38 -14.40 10.36
N LYS A 193 0.54 -15.71 10.18
CA LYS A 193 1.54 -16.27 9.25
C LYS A 193 1.23 -15.90 7.80
N GLN A 194 -0.04 -15.97 7.40
CA GLN A 194 -0.46 -15.57 6.04
C GLN A 194 -0.15 -14.10 5.80
N ARG A 195 -0.59 -13.21 6.70
CA ARG A 195 -0.37 -11.76 6.51
C ARG A 195 1.10 -11.36 6.56
N LYS A 196 1.94 -12.04 7.35
CA LYS A 196 3.41 -11.86 7.31
C LYS A 196 3.99 -12.24 5.95
N THR A 197 3.50 -13.32 5.35
CA THR A 197 3.89 -13.75 3.99
C THR A 197 3.46 -12.70 2.96
N ASP A 198 2.21 -12.26 3.01
CA ASP A 198 1.68 -11.25 2.10
C ASP A 198 2.46 -9.92 2.19
N GLU A 199 2.75 -9.47 3.42
CA GLU A 199 3.56 -8.28 3.66
C GLU A 199 4.97 -8.44 3.08
N ALA A 200 5.61 -9.60 3.28
CA ALA A 200 6.95 -9.88 2.77
C ALA A 200 6.99 -9.89 1.24
N GLU A 201 6.00 -10.48 0.56
CA GLU A 201 5.93 -10.45 -0.91
C GLU A 201 5.85 -9.01 -1.45
N MET A 202 4.97 -8.19 -0.84
CA MET A 202 4.80 -6.79 -1.23
C MET A 202 6.05 -5.94 -0.99
N LEU A 203 6.73 -6.15 0.15
CA LEU A 203 7.98 -5.46 0.45
C LEU A 203 9.12 -5.88 -0.49
N LYS A 204 9.17 -7.16 -0.90
CA LYS A 204 10.15 -7.62 -1.87
C LYS A 204 9.95 -6.94 -3.22
N SER A 205 8.70 -6.89 -3.72
CA SER A 205 8.38 -6.17 -4.96
C SER A 205 8.66 -4.67 -4.86
N SER A 206 8.41 -4.07 -3.69
CA SER A 206 8.77 -2.68 -3.41
C SER A 206 10.28 -2.44 -3.49
N LEU A 207 11.09 -3.30 -2.84
CA LEU A 207 12.55 -3.20 -2.86
C LEU A 207 13.11 -3.26 -4.28
N GLU A 208 12.70 -4.27 -5.06
CA GLU A 208 13.15 -4.44 -6.45
C GLU A 208 12.73 -3.25 -7.33
N GLY A 209 11.51 -2.76 -7.15
CA GLY A 209 11.00 -1.58 -7.85
C GLY A 209 11.78 -0.30 -7.53
N PHE A 210 12.08 -0.04 -6.25
CA PHE A 210 12.86 1.13 -5.85
C PHE A 210 14.32 1.03 -6.27
N MET A 211 14.94 -0.15 -6.22
CA MET A 211 16.28 -0.36 -6.77
C MET A 211 16.33 -0.03 -8.27
N THR A 212 15.32 -0.48 -9.02
CA THR A 212 15.21 -0.20 -10.46
C THR A 212 15.00 1.30 -10.71
N ALA A 213 14.09 1.92 -9.97
CA ALA A 213 13.79 3.34 -10.08
C ALA A 213 15.02 4.21 -9.78
N ARG A 214 15.75 3.90 -8.70
CA ARG A 214 16.98 4.61 -8.30
C ARG A 214 18.04 4.63 -9.42
N GLN A 215 18.07 3.62 -10.29
CA GLN A 215 19.04 3.52 -11.38
C GLN A 215 18.57 4.20 -12.68
N SER A 216 17.27 4.44 -12.84
CA SER A 216 16.67 4.77 -14.14
C SER A 216 15.76 6.01 -14.13
N GLU A 217 15.45 6.57 -12.96
CA GLU A 217 14.59 7.73 -12.81
C GLU A 217 15.32 8.88 -12.11
N ASP A 218 14.82 10.10 -12.27
CA ASP A 218 15.31 11.28 -11.56
C ASP A 218 14.57 11.50 -10.23
N PHE A 219 15.25 12.14 -9.28
CA PHE A 219 14.65 12.62 -8.03
C PHE A 219 14.02 14.01 -8.20
N PRO A 220 12.93 14.33 -7.47
CA PRO A 220 12.30 13.52 -6.44
C PRO A 220 11.39 12.40 -7.00
N MET A 221 11.51 11.20 -6.43
CA MET A 221 10.68 10.04 -6.78
C MET A 221 9.59 9.86 -5.74
N CYS A 222 8.33 9.79 -6.17
CA CYS A 222 7.21 9.68 -5.21
C CYS A 222 7.30 10.74 -4.09
N GLY A 223 7.68 11.98 -4.43
CA GLY A 223 7.83 13.06 -3.46
C GLY A 223 8.91 12.83 -2.39
N MET A 224 9.81 11.87 -2.60
CA MET A 224 10.94 11.57 -1.74
C MET A 224 12.24 11.99 -2.44
N ASP A 225 13.17 12.54 -1.66
CA ASP A 225 14.54 12.78 -2.11
C ASP A 225 15.35 11.48 -2.19
N GLU A 226 16.55 11.57 -2.76
CA GLU A 226 17.44 10.42 -2.92
C GLU A 226 17.75 9.76 -1.57
N THR A 227 18.06 10.54 -0.55
CA THR A 227 18.46 10.01 0.76
C THR A 227 17.33 9.24 1.45
N THR A 228 16.08 9.67 1.23
CA THR A 228 14.89 9.01 1.77
C THR A 228 14.62 7.69 1.05
N VAL A 229 14.78 7.64 -0.29
CA VAL A 229 14.64 6.40 -1.04
C VAL A 229 15.76 5.42 -0.69
N ASP A 230 17.00 5.89 -0.54
CA ASP A 230 18.12 5.06 -0.10
C ASP A 230 17.88 4.46 1.29
N TYR A 231 17.33 5.26 2.21
CA TYR A 231 16.98 4.80 3.55
C TYR A 231 15.92 3.69 3.49
N LEU A 232 14.88 3.86 2.67
CA LEU A 232 13.85 2.83 2.45
C LEU A 232 14.41 1.55 1.85
N ILE A 233 15.30 1.66 0.85
CA ILE A 233 15.99 0.51 0.26
C ILE A 233 16.81 -0.20 1.34
N ALA A 234 17.55 0.55 2.18
CA ALA A 234 18.36 -0.04 3.26
C ALA A 234 17.52 -0.81 4.27
N VAL A 235 16.47 -0.19 4.81
CA VAL A 235 15.57 -0.82 5.80
C VAL A 235 14.93 -2.07 5.22
N THR A 236 14.45 -2.00 3.98
CA THR A 236 13.78 -3.15 3.35
C THR A 236 14.78 -4.25 2.99
N ALA A 237 15.99 -3.90 2.54
CA ALA A 237 17.05 -4.85 2.24
C ALA A 237 17.49 -5.65 3.48
N MET A 238 17.55 -5.02 4.65
CA MET A 238 17.84 -5.71 5.91
C MET A 238 16.80 -6.79 6.24
N LYS A 239 15.52 -6.55 5.94
CA LYS A 239 14.44 -7.53 6.17
C LYS A 239 14.60 -8.81 5.32
N PHE A 240 15.30 -8.71 4.19
CA PHE A 240 15.57 -9.83 3.28
C PHE A 240 17.04 -10.26 3.30
N GLU A 241 17.77 -9.94 4.37
CA GLU A 241 19.18 -10.34 4.58
C GLU A 241 20.13 -9.89 3.46
N ARG A 242 19.73 -8.88 2.69
CA ARG A 242 20.56 -8.24 1.65
C ARG A 242 21.47 -7.20 2.29
N PHE A 243 22.32 -7.65 3.20
CA PHE A 243 23.12 -6.78 4.07
C PHE A 243 24.13 -5.93 3.31
N ASP A 244 24.73 -6.44 2.22
CA ASP A 244 25.66 -5.67 1.40
C ASP A 244 24.99 -4.44 0.75
N LEU A 245 23.76 -4.64 0.26
CA LEU A 245 22.95 -3.55 -0.30
C LEU A 245 22.59 -2.55 0.79
N ALA A 246 22.16 -3.02 1.95
CA ALA A 246 21.82 -2.15 3.08
C ALA A 246 23.02 -1.31 3.52
N GLU A 247 24.20 -1.91 3.69
CA GLU A 247 25.43 -1.23 4.09
C GLU A 247 25.87 -0.18 3.07
N LYS A 248 25.76 -0.48 1.77
CA LYS A 248 26.04 0.47 0.69
C LYS A 248 25.13 1.69 0.77
N MET A 249 23.82 1.49 0.92
CA MET A 249 22.85 2.60 1.03
C MET A 249 23.08 3.43 2.29
N ILE A 250 23.27 2.78 3.45
CA ILE A 250 23.55 3.44 4.73
C ILE A 250 24.79 4.31 4.63
N SER A 251 25.89 3.78 4.09
CA SER A 251 27.15 4.50 3.95
C SER A 251 26.98 5.71 3.03
N GLY A 252 26.28 5.54 1.91
CA GLY A 252 25.96 6.63 0.98
C GLY A 252 25.20 7.78 1.63
N ILE A 253 24.19 7.49 2.45
CA ILE A 253 23.41 8.52 3.14
C ILE A 253 24.26 9.29 4.16
N LEU A 254 25.12 8.61 4.94
CA LEU A 254 25.90 9.25 6.00
C LEU A 254 26.91 10.27 5.45
N VAL A 255 27.52 9.95 4.31
CA VAL A 255 28.48 10.85 3.63
C VAL A 255 27.80 11.88 2.74
N SER A 256 26.54 11.68 2.38
CA SER A 256 25.80 12.60 1.51
C SER A 256 25.68 14.00 2.14
N PRO A 257 26.03 15.08 1.40
CA PRO A 257 25.78 16.44 1.84
C PRO A 257 24.30 16.81 1.81
N GLY A 258 23.49 16.11 1.00
CA GLY A 258 22.04 16.34 0.90
C GLY A 258 21.23 15.76 2.06
N ALA A 259 21.82 14.87 2.87
CA ALA A 259 21.14 14.28 4.02
C ALA A 259 21.12 15.25 5.21
N ASN A 260 19.92 15.61 5.66
CA ASN A 260 19.75 16.43 6.88
C ASN A 260 20.12 15.65 8.16
N SER A 261 20.30 16.35 9.28
CA SER A 261 20.73 15.73 10.56
C SER A 261 19.80 14.59 10.98
N ARG A 262 18.47 14.82 10.91
CA ARG A 262 17.47 13.81 11.31
C ARG A 262 17.57 12.53 10.49
N MET A 263 17.82 12.64 9.19
CA MET A 263 18.05 11.49 8.32
C MET A 263 19.34 10.77 8.70
N LYS A 264 20.44 11.50 8.93
CA LYS A 264 21.71 10.91 9.37
C LYS A 264 21.59 10.19 10.71
N ASP A 265 20.85 10.76 11.66
CA ASP A 265 20.59 10.14 12.97
C ASP A 265 19.86 8.81 12.79
N LYS A 266 18.73 8.80 12.05
CA LYS A 266 17.99 7.57 11.70
C LYS A 266 18.86 6.53 11.00
N THR A 267 19.76 6.95 10.12
CA THR A 267 20.67 6.07 9.40
C THR A 267 21.76 5.49 10.31
N ARG A 268 22.21 6.22 11.33
CA ARG A 268 23.15 5.68 12.33
C ARG A 268 22.50 4.58 13.15
N ASP A 269 21.27 4.81 13.62
CA ASP A 269 20.48 3.78 14.33
C ASP A 269 20.32 2.53 13.45
N LEU A 270 20.02 2.73 12.16
CA LEU A 270 19.90 1.64 11.19
C LEU A 270 21.20 0.85 11.01
N ARG A 271 22.35 1.54 10.99
CA ARG A 271 23.67 0.91 10.91
C ARG A 271 23.96 0.06 12.14
N ASP A 272 23.59 0.51 13.32
CA ASP A 272 23.86 -0.25 14.54
C ASP A 272 22.95 -1.49 14.63
N MET A 273 21.68 -1.37 14.22
CA MET A 273 20.80 -2.53 14.02
C MET A 273 21.36 -3.53 12.99
N LEU A 274 21.94 -3.04 11.89
CA LEU A 274 22.58 -3.91 10.88
C LEU A 274 23.75 -4.72 11.47
N LYS A 275 24.57 -4.10 12.32
CA LYS A 275 25.67 -4.82 13.00
C LYS A 275 25.12 -5.91 13.90
N GLU A 276 24.09 -5.61 14.69
CA GLU A 276 23.45 -6.62 15.56
C GLU A 276 22.89 -7.80 14.77
N LEU A 277 22.29 -7.55 13.60
CA LEU A 277 21.79 -8.62 12.73
C LEU A 277 22.91 -9.45 12.09
N LYS A 278 24.06 -8.85 11.75
CA LYS A 278 25.23 -9.57 11.21
C LYS A 278 25.97 -10.41 12.27
N HIS A 279 25.80 -10.10 13.55
CA HIS A 279 26.44 -10.81 14.66
C HIS A 279 25.57 -11.93 15.28
N LYS A 280 24.32 -12.07 14.83
CA LYS A 280 23.42 -13.18 15.20
C LYS A 280 23.51 -14.29 14.17
#